data_AF-A0A4Y9ZPP2-F1
#
_entry.id   AF-A0A4Y9ZPP2-F1
#
_cell.length_a   1.000
_cell.length_b   1.000
_cell.length_c   1.000
_cell.angle_alpha   90.00
_cell.angle_beta   90.00
_cell.angle_gamma   90.00
#
_symmetry.space_group_name_H-M   'P 1'
#
loop_
_entity.id
_entity.type
_entity.pdbx_description
1 polymer ?
#
loop_
_entity_poly.entity_id
_entity_poly.type
_entity_poly.pdbx_seq_one_letter_code
_entity_poly.pdbx_strand_id
1 'polypeptide(L)'
;MSDASSFASEVLNSMGSNPPDANLHQSVHSTDWMWTVFSIMLLADLLWVFWTFKSPRNYLFHQLSIIILTVSSVAYFSMASNLGRAPPPVEFNRSHEGPLTRDVWYVRYIQWVVNAPIELLLIFIGTGFPLGNTFTTWFMADAAIILCLVGSLVKSTYKWGYYTMAVCALFYVFGSLLFSTGRKPFPSPTGRTRGPFIAT
;
A
#
# COMPACT_ATOMS: atom_id res chain seq x y z
N MET A 1 10.62 -41.95 -2.47
CA MET A 1 11.14 -40.65 -1.98
C MET A 1 10.60 -39.46 -2.78
N SER A 2 10.24 -39.62 -4.06
CA SER A 2 9.56 -38.60 -4.90
C SER A 2 8.20 -38.13 -4.37
N ASP A 3 7.49 -39.02 -3.66
CA ASP A 3 6.09 -38.78 -3.28
C ASP A 3 5.98 -37.88 -2.05
N ALA A 4 6.97 -37.93 -1.16
CA ALA A 4 7.04 -37.06 0.01
C ALA A 4 7.45 -35.63 -0.36
N SER A 5 8.36 -35.45 -1.32
CA SER A 5 8.76 -34.12 -1.80
C SER A 5 7.68 -33.46 -2.65
N SER A 6 6.94 -34.23 -3.46
CA SER A 6 5.80 -33.71 -4.24
C SER A 6 4.63 -33.35 -3.33
N PHE A 7 4.26 -34.22 -2.38
CA PHE A 7 3.26 -33.92 -1.37
C PHE A 7 3.63 -32.69 -0.51
N ALA A 8 4.89 -32.59 -0.07
CA ALA A 8 5.38 -31.43 0.65
C ALA A 8 5.29 -30.16 -0.20
N SER A 9 5.62 -30.22 -1.49
CA SER A 9 5.48 -29.07 -2.39
C SER A 9 4.03 -28.69 -2.67
N GLU A 10 3.09 -29.63 -2.59
CA GLU A 10 1.67 -29.38 -2.84
C GLU A 10 0.99 -28.79 -1.60
N VAL A 11 1.37 -29.23 -0.41
CA VAL A 11 0.77 -28.80 0.87
C VAL A 11 1.48 -27.59 1.49
N LEU A 12 2.81 -27.51 1.42
CA LEU A 12 3.58 -26.41 2.02
C LEU A 12 3.70 -25.18 1.12
N ASN A 13 3.57 -25.36 -0.20
CA ASN A 13 3.57 -24.23 -1.13
C ASN A 13 2.17 -23.61 -1.19
N SER A 14 2.10 -22.30 -1.03
CA SER A 14 0.82 -21.60 -1.15
C SER A 14 0.22 -21.67 -2.55
N MET A 15 1.02 -21.88 -3.60
CA MET A 15 0.50 -22.11 -4.95
C MET A 15 -0.01 -23.54 -5.17
N GLY A 16 0.44 -24.51 -4.39
CA GLY A 16 -0.10 -25.87 -4.42
C GLY A 16 -1.46 -25.93 -3.74
N SER A 17 -1.58 -25.29 -2.57
CA SER A 17 -2.84 -25.18 -1.83
C SER A 17 -3.85 -24.25 -2.49
N ASN A 18 -3.41 -23.11 -3.04
CA ASN A 18 -4.26 -22.15 -3.76
C ASN A 18 -3.76 -22.01 -5.21
N PRO A 19 -4.26 -22.83 -6.15
CA PRO A 19 -3.74 -22.83 -7.51
C PRO A 19 -4.00 -21.49 -8.25
N PRO A 20 -3.06 -21.06 -9.12
CA PRO A 20 -3.23 -19.87 -9.96
C PRO A 20 -4.34 -20.06 -10.99
N ASP A 21 -5.06 -18.98 -11.31
CA ASP A 21 -6.18 -18.93 -12.27
C ASP A 21 -5.85 -18.08 -13.51
N ALA A 22 -4.79 -17.26 -13.46
CA ALA A 22 -4.26 -16.55 -14.62
C ALA A 22 -3.17 -17.34 -15.37
N ASN A 23 -3.02 -17.05 -16.66
CA ASN A 23 -1.89 -17.54 -17.47
C ASN A 23 -0.57 -16.90 -17.02
N LEU A 24 -0.59 -15.57 -16.81
CA LEU A 24 0.55 -14.81 -16.31
C LEU A 24 0.37 -14.62 -14.80
N HIS A 25 0.67 -15.70 -14.07
CA HIS A 25 0.54 -15.74 -12.62
C HIS A 25 1.87 -15.49 -11.89
N GLN A 26 1.77 -15.31 -10.59
CA GLN A 26 2.92 -15.14 -9.71
C GLN A 26 3.81 -16.40 -9.68
N SER A 27 5.13 -16.23 -9.58
CA SER A 27 6.07 -17.35 -9.45
C SER A 27 6.24 -17.82 -7.99
N VAL A 28 6.71 -19.06 -7.78
CA VAL A 28 7.00 -19.60 -6.44
C VAL A 28 7.92 -18.65 -5.65
N HIS A 29 9.02 -18.21 -6.26
CA HIS A 29 9.99 -17.31 -5.63
C HIS A 29 9.41 -15.95 -5.25
N SER A 30 8.48 -15.43 -6.06
CA SER A 30 7.78 -14.19 -5.71
C SER A 30 6.93 -14.39 -4.47
N THR A 31 6.36 -15.57 -4.28
CA THR A 31 5.55 -15.90 -3.11
C THR A 31 6.40 -16.11 -1.85
N ASP A 32 7.56 -16.76 -1.96
CA ASP A 32 8.53 -16.86 -0.86
C ASP A 32 8.98 -15.48 -0.36
N TRP A 33 9.16 -14.54 -1.30
CA TRP A 33 9.44 -13.15 -0.98
C TRP A 33 8.28 -12.48 -0.22
N MET A 34 7.04 -12.70 -0.64
CA MET A 34 5.87 -12.14 0.07
C MET A 34 5.75 -12.68 1.49
N TRP A 35 6.07 -13.96 1.73
CA TRP A 35 6.14 -14.54 3.08
C TRP A 35 7.22 -13.88 3.94
N THR A 36 8.35 -13.54 3.34
CA THR A 36 9.43 -12.80 4.00
C THR A 36 8.95 -11.41 4.43
N VAL A 37 8.30 -10.66 3.53
CA VAL A 37 7.77 -9.33 3.84
C VAL A 37 6.67 -9.39 4.90
N PHE A 38 5.77 -10.38 4.83
CA PHE A 38 4.78 -10.63 5.89
C PHE A 38 5.45 -10.79 7.25
N SER A 39 6.49 -11.62 7.34
CA SER A 39 7.20 -11.89 8.59
C SER A 39 7.85 -10.62 9.16
N ILE A 40 8.43 -9.78 8.28
CA ILE A 40 9.04 -8.49 8.68
C ILE A 40 7.96 -7.52 9.20
N MET A 41 6.85 -7.38 8.46
CA MET A 41 5.76 -6.47 8.84
C MET A 41 5.12 -6.89 10.17
N LEU A 42 4.88 -8.20 10.35
CA LEU A 42 4.30 -8.74 11.57
C LEU A 42 5.25 -8.58 12.76
N LEU A 43 6.54 -8.87 12.59
CA LEU A 43 7.53 -8.67 13.64
C LEU A 43 7.62 -7.19 14.04
N ALA A 44 7.66 -6.29 13.06
CA ALA A 44 7.67 -4.85 13.32
C ALA A 44 6.40 -4.41 14.07
N ASP A 45 5.23 -4.93 13.72
CA ASP A 45 3.96 -4.65 14.39
C ASP A 45 4.01 -5.06 15.87
N LEU A 46 4.43 -6.29 16.16
CA LEU A 46 4.57 -6.81 17.52
C LEU A 46 5.55 -5.99 18.36
N LEU A 47 6.66 -5.57 17.76
CA LEU A 47 7.64 -4.70 18.42
C LEU A 47 7.04 -3.32 18.75
N TRP A 48 6.25 -2.74 17.85
CA TRP A 48 5.59 -1.45 18.07
C TRP A 48 4.48 -1.52 19.11
N VAL A 49 3.69 -2.60 19.09
CA VAL A 49 2.69 -2.89 20.14
C VAL A 49 3.38 -2.99 21.50
N PHE A 50 4.48 -3.75 21.60
CA PHE A 50 5.25 -3.85 22.84
C PHE A 50 5.80 -2.50 23.29
N TRP A 51 6.36 -1.71 22.36
CA TRP A 51 6.92 -0.39 22.65
C TRP A 51 5.87 0.59 23.17
N THR A 52 4.64 0.50 22.67
CA THR A 52 3.52 1.37 23.08
C THR A 52 3.26 1.28 24.58
N PHE A 53 3.38 0.10 25.20
CA PHE A 53 3.24 -0.07 26.65
C PHE A 53 4.37 0.60 27.45
N LYS A 54 5.55 0.82 26.85
CA LYS A 54 6.72 1.41 27.50
C LYS A 54 6.78 2.94 27.38
N SER A 55 6.13 3.53 26.36
CA SER A 55 6.22 4.97 26.07
C SER A 55 4.84 5.60 25.80
N PRO A 56 4.09 6.02 26.84
CA PRO A 56 2.76 6.61 26.67
C PRO A 56 2.79 8.01 26.04
N ARG A 57 3.97 8.65 25.95
CA ARG A 57 4.11 10.06 25.55
C ARG A 57 3.82 10.31 24.07
N ASN A 58 4.00 9.29 23.22
CA ASN A 58 3.79 9.36 21.77
C ASN A 58 2.73 8.36 21.29
N TYR A 59 1.71 8.12 22.09
CA TYR A 59 0.70 7.08 21.85
C TYR A 59 0.06 7.16 20.45
N LEU A 60 -0.25 8.36 19.97
CA LEU A 60 -0.85 8.57 18.64
C LEU A 60 0.05 8.09 17.50
N PHE A 61 1.35 8.40 17.53
CA PHE A 61 2.29 7.96 16.49
C PHE A 61 2.43 6.44 16.47
N HIS A 62 2.52 5.82 17.65
CA HIS A 62 2.59 4.36 17.73
C HIS A 62 1.30 3.72 17.24
N GLN A 63 0.13 4.25 17.62
CA GLN A 63 -1.16 3.73 17.21
C GLN A 63 -1.36 3.78 15.69
N LEU A 64 -1.00 4.89 15.04
CA LEU A 64 -1.07 5.01 13.58
C LEU A 64 -0.11 4.04 12.88
N SER A 65 1.12 3.90 13.38
CA SER A 65 2.09 2.93 12.86
C SER A 65 1.63 1.48 13.01
N ILE A 66 1.03 1.12 14.16
CA ILE A 66 0.45 -0.21 14.40
C ILE A 66 -0.64 -0.48 13.36
N ILE A 67 -1.57 0.46 13.14
CA ILE A 67 -2.64 0.29 12.15
C ILE A 67 -2.06 0.02 10.74
N ILE A 68 -1.04 0.80 10.33
CA ILE A 68 -0.37 0.60 9.03
C ILE A 68 0.29 -0.79 8.95
N LEU A 69 1.00 -1.21 9.99
CA LEU A 69 1.73 -2.48 10.02
C LEU A 69 0.79 -3.68 10.07
N THR A 70 -0.29 -3.61 10.86
CA THR A 70 -1.31 -4.65 10.91
C THR A 70 -1.99 -4.84 9.55
N VAL A 71 -2.45 -3.75 8.91
CA VAL A 71 -3.10 -3.82 7.59
C VAL A 71 -2.14 -4.34 6.52
N SER A 72 -0.87 -3.89 6.56
CA SER A 72 0.17 -4.41 5.67
C SER A 72 0.41 -5.90 5.88
N SER A 73 0.50 -6.36 7.13
CA SER A 73 0.68 -7.78 7.46
C SER A 73 -0.45 -8.63 6.91
N VAL A 74 -1.70 -8.21 7.06
CA VAL A 74 -2.87 -8.94 6.50
C VAL A 74 -2.83 -8.98 4.97
N ALA A 75 -2.47 -7.87 4.32
CA ALA A 75 -2.37 -7.80 2.86
C ALA A 75 -1.24 -8.69 2.31
N TYR A 76 -0.06 -8.66 2.94
CA TYR A 76 1.07 -9.51 2.56
C TYR A 76 0.81 -10.98 2.85
N PHE A 77 0.13 -11.32 3.94
CA PHE A 77 -0.33 -12.69 4.20
C PHE A 77 -1.25 -13.20 3.08
N SER A 78 -2.20 -12.36 2.64
CA SER A 78 -3.12 -12.70 1.55
C SER A 78 -2.36 -12.92 0.23
N MET A 79 -1.45 -12.00 -0.14
CA MET A 79 -0.63 -12.14 -1.35
C MET A 79 0.32 -13.34 -1.28
N ALA A 80 0.91 -13.62 -0.10
CA ALA A 80 1.81 -14.75 0.12
C ALA A 80 1.09 -16.11 0.11
N SER A 81 -0.17 -16.15 0.55
CA SER A 81 -1.03 -17.33 0.43
C SER A 81 -1.62 -17.51 -0.98
N ASN A 82 -1.20 -16.69 -1.95
CA ASN A 82 -1.72 -16.66 -3.31
C ASN A 82 -3.21 -16.25 -3.38
N LEU A 83 -3.73 -15.46 -2.45
CA LEU A 83 -5.13 -15.06 -2.35
C LEU A 83 -5.35 -13.56 -2.63
N GLY A 84 -6.53 -13.19 -3.11
CA GLY A 84 -6.89 -11.78 -3.30
C GLY A 84 -6.35 -11.16 -4.60
N ARG A 85 -6.35 -11.96 -5.66
CA ARG A 85 -6.03 -11.58 -7.02
C ARG A 85 -7.27 -11.65 -7.90
N ALA A 86 -7.25 -10.90 -9.00
CA ALA A 86 -8.23 -11.00 -10.07
C ALA A 86 -7.47 -11.12 -11.41
N PRO A 87 -7.89 -12.01 -12.33
CA PRO A 87 -7.18 -12.22 -13.60
C PRO A 87 -7.89 -11.55 -14.80
N PRO A 88 -7.78 -10.22 -15.02
CA PRO A 88 -8.29 -9.60 -16.23
C PRO A 88 -7.53 -10.10 -17.49
N PRO A 89 -8.21 -10.19 -18.65
CA PRO A 89 -7.55 -10.48 -19.91
C PRO A 89 -6.61 -9.34 -20.32
N VAL A 90 -5.48 -9.71 -20.92
CA VAL A 90 -4.46 -8.79 -21.41
C VAL A 90 -4.94 -8.16 -22.72
N GLU A 91 -4.85 -6.84 -22.82
CA GLU A 91 -5.21 -6.09 -24.04
C GLU A 91 -4.15 -6.27 -25.14
N PHE A 92 -2.87 -6.19 -24.77
CA PHE A 92 -1.75 -6.35 -25.70
C PHE A 92 -1.10 -7.72 -25.55
N ASN A 93 -1.66 -8.73 -26.21
CA ASN A 93 -1.03 -10.03 -26.28
C ASN A 93 0.15 -10.02 -27.28
N ARG A 94 1.38 -10.01 -26.75
CA ARG A 94 2.62 -10.07 -27.56
C ARG A 94 3.03 -11.49 -27.95
N SER A 95 2.49 -12.50 -27.28
CA SER A 95 2.83 -13.90 -27.51
C SER A 95 2.14 -14.50 -28.74
N HIS A 96 1.13 -13.83 -29.30
CA HIS A 96 0.30 -14.30 -30.41
C HIS A 96 -0.44 -15.64 -30.14
N GLU A 97 -0.43 -16.12 -28.90
CA GLU A 97 -1.12 -17.33 -28.48
C GLU A 97 -2.29 -16.99 -27.55
N GLY A 98 -3.51 -17.33 -27.98
CA GLY A 98 -4.74 -17.33 -27.18
C GLY A 98 -5.13 -16.01 -26.47
N PRO A 99 -6.25 -16.02 -25.73
CA PRO A 99 -6.53 -14.97 -24.76
C PRO A 99 -5.67 -15.19 -23.50
N LEU A 100 -4.68 -14.34 -23.28
CA LEU A 100 -3.89 -14.36 -22.04
C LEU A 100 -4.58 -13.56 -20.94
N THR A 101 -4.52 -14.07 -19.71
CA THR A 101 -4.92 -13.36 -18.49
C THR A 101 -3.69 -13.03 -17.64
N ARG A 102 -3.73 -11.91 -16.91
CA ARG A 102 -2.65 -11.48 -16.02
C ARG A 102 -3.18 -11.20 -14.62
N ASP A 103 -2.49 -11.73 -13.62
CA ASP A 103 -2.84 -11.48 -12.23
C ASP A 103 -2.69 -10.02 -11.83
N VAL A 104 -3.76 -9.49 -11.24
CA VAL A 104 -3.81 -8.19 -10.58
C VAL A 104 -4.18 -8.38 -9.11
N TRP A 105 -3.27 -8.02 -8.23
CA TRP A 105 -3.43 -8.14 -6.77
C TRP A 105 -4.27 -6.99 -6.21
N TYR A 106 -5.59 -7.11 -6.25
CA TYR A 106 -6.48 -6.05 -5.78
C TYR A 106 -6.35 -5.80 -4.27
N VAL A 107 -5.96 -6.81 -3.48
CA VAL A 107 -5.73 -6.66 -2.03
C VAL A 107 -4.66 -5.60 -1.72
N ARG A 108 -3.67 -5.44 -2.59
CA ARG A 108 -2.65 -4.38 -2.45
C ARG A 108 -3.27 -2.97 -2.53
N TYR A 109 -4.24 -2.78 -3.40
CA TYR A 109 -4.91 -1.49 -3.52
C TYR A 109 -5.79 -1.23 -2.29
N ILE A 110 -6.43 -2.25 -1.73
CA ILE A 110 -7.18 -2.13 -0.47
C ILE A 110 -6.25 -1.71 0.66
N GLN A 111 -5.07 -2.33 0.78
CA GLN A 111 -4.04 -1.92 1.72
C GLN A 111 -3.65 -0.45 1.51
N TRP A 112 -3.38 -0.05 0.27
CA TRP A 112 -2.98 1.33 -0.03
C TRP A 112 -4.07 2.36 0.31
N VAL A 113 -5.35 2.07 0.06
CA VAL A 113 -6.46 2.98 0.43
C VAL A 113 -6.50 3.23 1.93
N VAL A 114 -6.11 2.26 2.75
CA VAL A 114 -6.06 2.43 4.21
C VAL A 114 -4.74 3.09 4.65
N ASN A 115 -3.60 2.64 4.12
CA ASN A 115 -2.29 3.10 4.59
C ASN A 115 -1.94 4.50 4.10
N ALA A 116 -2.16 4.81 2.82
CA ALA A 116 -1.77 6.10 2.24
C ALA A 116 -2.30 7.31 3.02
N PRO A 117 -3.58 7.37 3.42
CA PRO A 117 -4.06 8.51 4.18
C PRO A 117 -3.49 8.59 5.61
N ILE A 118 -3.21 7.44 6.23
CA ILE A 118 -2.60 7.38 7.56
C ILE A 118 -1.13 7.81 7.50
N GLU A 119 -0.41 7.41 6.45
CA GLU A 119 0.96 7.87 6.18
C GLU A 119 1.02 9.38 5.94
N LEU A 120 0.07 9.92 5.15
CA LEU A 120 -0.06 11.36 4.97
C LEU A 120 -0.36 12.07 6.30
N LEU A 121 -1.25 11.50 7.13
CA LEU A 121 -1.54 12.04 8.45
C LEU A 121 -0.30 12.07 9.36
N LEU A 122 0.53 11.01 9.35
CA LEU A 122 1.80 10.98 10.07
C LEU A 122 2.74 12.11 9.62
N ILE A 123 2.84 12.35 8.31
CA ILE A 123 3.64 13.46 7.76
C ILE A 123 3.05 14.81 8.17
N PHE A 124 1.73 14.98 8.11
CA PHE A 124 1.06 16.25 8.44
C PHE A 124 1.23 16.62 9.91
N ILE A 125 1.07 15.65 10.82
CA ILE A 125 1.30 15.86 12.26
C ILE A 125 2.78 16.13 12.52
N GLY A 126 3.70 15.39 11.88
CA GLY A 126 5.14 15.56 12.07
C GLY A 126 5.71 16.89 11.54
N THR A 127 5.09 17.46 10.50
CA THR A 127 5.57 18.69 9.84
C THR A 127 4.75 19.94 10.19
N GLY A 128 3.59 19.80 10.83
CA GLY A 128 2.66 20.91 11.06
C GLY A 128 2.01 21.43 9.77
N PHE A 129 1.65 20.51 8.87
CA PHE A 129 1.13 20.86 7.54
C PHE A 129 -0.18 21.67 7.62
N PRO A 130 -0.41 22.66 6.74
CA PRO A 130 -1.63 23.48 6.80
C PRO A 130 -2.92 22.65 6.66
N LEU A 131 -3.82 22.76 7.65
CA LEU A 131 -5.10 22.03 7.66
C LEU A 131 -5.95 22.29 6.41
N GLY A 132 -5.91 23.50 5.85
CA GLY A 132 -6.68 23.87 4.66
C GLY A 132 -6.39 23.03 3.41
N ASN A 133 -5.16 22.50 3.27
CA ASN A 133 -4.77 21.67 2.13
C ASN A 133 -4.72 20.16 2.48
N THR A 134 -4.91 19.82 3.75
CA THR A 134 -4.76 18.45 4.27
C THR A 134 -5.84 17.52 3.70
N PHE A 135 -7.11 17.90 3.83
CA PHE A 135 -8.23 17.08 3.37
C PHE A 135 -8.25 16.86 1.86
N THR A 136 -7.91 17.89 1.08
CA THR A 136 -7.82 17.75 -0.38
C THR A 136 -6.66 16.86 -0.79
N THR A 137 -5.50 16.97 -0.11
CA THR A 137 -4.34 16.10 -0.39
C THR A 137 -4.64 14.65 -0.05
N TRP A 138 -5.27 14.40 1.10
CA TRP A 138 -5.77 13.07 1.48
C TRP A 138 -6.72 12.52 0.42
N PHE A 139 -7.80 13.25 0.10
CA PHE A 139 -8.79 12.79 -0.88
C PHE A 139 -8.16 12.47 -2.24
N MET A 140 -7.22 13.28 -2.71
CA MET A 140 -6.52 13.05 -3.98
C MET A 140 -5.64 11.80 -3.94
N ALA A 141 -5.04 11.46 -2.80
CA ALA A 141 -4.30 10.21 -2.64
C ALA A 141 -5.22 8.99 -2.73
N ASP A 142 -6.35 9.00 -2.02
CA ASP A 142 -7.35 7.92 -2.08
C ASP A 142 -7.93 7.78 -3.48
N ALA A 143 -8.29 8.90 -4.11
CA ALA A 143 -8.78 8.93 -5.49
C ALA A 143 -7.74 8.32 -6.45
N ALA A 144 -6.45 8.65 -6.33
CA ALA A 144 -5.41 8.09 -7.18
C ALA A 144 -5.33 6.56 -7.05
N ILE A 145 -5.45 6.01 -5.83
CA ILE A 145 -5.38 4.57 -5.59
C ILE A 145 -6.61 3.86 -6.12
N ILE A 146 -7.81 4.40 -5.87
CA ILE A 146 -9.09 3.86 -6.37
C ILE A 146 -9.10 3.85 -7.91
N LEU A 147 -8.66 4.95 -8.53
CA LEU A 147 -8.56 5.04 -9.98
C LEU A 147 -7.56 4.02 -10.54
N CYS A 148 -6.43 3.80 -9.88
CA CYS A 148 -5.48 2.75 -10.27
C CYS A 148 -6.11 1.34 -10.16
N LEU A 149 -6.84 1.06 -9.08
CA LEU A 149 -7.51 -0.22 -8.89
C LEU A 149 -8.54 -0.47 -9.99
N VAL A 150 -9.47 0.48 -10.19
CA VAL A 150 -10.51 0.35 -11.22
C VAL A 150 -9.86 0.23 -12.61
N GLY A 151 -8.89 1.10 -12.91
CA GLY A 151 -8.15 1.08 -14.18
C GLY A 151 -7.43 -0.25 -14.44
N SER A 152 -6.94 -0.93 -13.41
CA SER A 152 -6.28 -2.23 -13.54
C SER A 152 -7.24 -3.38 -13.90
N LEU A 153 -8.52 -3.26 -13.58
CA LEU A 153 -9.55 -4.28 -13.83
C LEU A 153 -10.37 -4.00 -15.11
N VAL A 154 -10.34 -2.76 -15.61
CA VAL A 154 -11.02 -2.37 -16.85
C VAL A 154 -10.36 -3.04 -18.05
N LYS A 155 -11.17 -3.73 -18.86
CA LYS A 155 -10.70 -4.47 -20.04
C LYS A 155 -10.56 -3.58 -21.27
N SER A 156 -11.42 -2.57 -21.40
CA SER A 156 -11.48 -1.66 -22.55
C SER A 156 -10.39 -0.59 -22.51
N THR A 157 -10.18 0.09 -23.65
CA THR A 157 -9.24 1.21 -23.80
C THR A 157 -9.52 2.38 -22.85
N TYR A 158 -10.72 2.45 -22.24
CA TYR A 158 -11.05 3.42 -21.20
C TYR A 158 -10.16 3.35 -19.96
N LYS A 159 -9.41 2.25 -19.74
CA LYS A 159 -8.40 2.15 -18.67
C LYS A 159 -7.38 3.30 -18.68
N TRP A 160 -7.06 3.84 -19.86
CA TRP A 160 -6.15 4.98 -20.01
C TRP A 160 -6.69 6.27 -19.38
N GLY A 161 -8.01 6.45 -19.37
CA GLY A 161 -8.65 7.56 -18.67
C GLY A 161 -8.42 7.48 -17.17
N TYR A 162 -8.67 6.31 -16.57
CA TYR A 162 -8.41 6.06 -15.15
C TYR A 162 -6.94 6.27 -14.79
N TYR A 163 -6.02 5.72 -15.60
CA TYR A 163 -4.58 5.92 -15.42
C TYR A 163 -4.19 7.40 -15.44
N THR A 164 -4.67 8.16 -16.41
CA THR A 164 -4.31 9.58 -16.57
C THR A 164 -4.86 10.41 -15.40
N MET A 165 -6.11 10.19 -15.01
CA MET A 165 -6.70 10.84 -13.84
C MET A 165 -5.95 10.50 -12.55
N ALA A 166 -5.53 9.24 -12.37
CA ALA A 166 -4.72 8.82 -11.22
C ALA A 166 -3.36 9.51 -11.19
N VAL A 167 -2.68 9.63 -12.33
CA VAL A 167 -1.40 10.33 -12.45
C VAL A 167 -1.55 11.82 -12.14
N CYS A 168 -2.60 12.47 -12.65
CA CYS A 168 -2.91 13.86 -12.32
C CYS A 168 -3.16 14.06 -10.82
N ALA A 169 -3.93 13.17 -10.18
CA ALA A 169 -4.17 13.20 -8.74
C ALA A 169 -2.85 13.00 -7.95
N LEU A 170 -1.98 12.10 -8.39
CA LEU A 170 -0.68 11.87 -7.76
C LEU A 170 0.24 13.10 -7.88
N PHE A 171 0.26 13.77 -9.04
CA PHE A 171 0.99 15.04 -9.20
C PHE A 171 0.45 16.14 -8.28
N TYR A 172 -0.86 16.19 -8.05
CA TYR A 172 -1.44 17.11 -7.07
C TYR A 172 -0.92 16.82 -5.66
N VAL A 173 -0.89 15.55 -5.23
CA VAL A 173 -0.38 15.14 -3.91
C VAL A 173 1.10 15.51 -3.75
N PHE A 174 1.94 15.19 -4.74
CA PHE A 174 3.36 15.57 -4.66
C PHE A 174 3.56 17.09 -4.69
N GLY A 175 2.80 17.80 -5.52
CA GLY A 175 2.83 19.26 -5.57
C GLY A 175 2.42 19.87 -4.23
N SER A 176 1.36 19.36 -3.60
CA SER A 176 0.91 19.87 -2.31
C SER A 176 1.96 19.61 -1.22
N LEU A 177 2.54 18.42 -1.15
CA LEU A 177 3.60 18.07 -0.18
C LEU A 177 4.88 18.91 -0.38
N LEU A 178 5.33 19.10 -1.61
CA LEU A 178 6.58 19.81 -1.89
C LEU A 178 6.44 21.34 -1.77
N PHE A 179 5.32 21.92 -2.22
CA PHE A 179 5.18 23.37 -2.31
C PHE A 179 4.37 24.00 -1.17
N SER A 180 3.53 23.23 -0.45
CA SER A 180 2.72 23.78 0.66
C SER A 180 3.46 23.77 2.00
N THR A 181 4.45 22.88 2.17
CA THR A 181 5.23 22.72 3.40
C THR A 181 6.20 23.88 3.65
N GLY A 182 6.57 24.64 2.61
CA GLY A 182 7.65 25.64 2.69
C GLY A 182 7.25 27.09 3.00
N ARG A 183 5.97 27.43 3.24
CA ARG A 183 5.54 28.85 3.10
C ARG A 183 4.63 29.45 4.16
N LYS A 184 4.27 28.75 5.24
CA LYS A 184 3.41 29.34 6.28
C LYS A 184 4.12 29.41 7.62
N PRO A 185 4.53 30.60 8.09
CA PRO A 185 4.98 30.75 9.47
C PRO A 185 3.83 30.36 10.40
N PHE A 186 4.11 29.48 11.36
CA PHE A 186 3.18 29.19 12.45
C PHE A 186 2.90 30.51 13.21
N PRO A 187 1.65 30.87 13.50
CA PRO A 187 1.36 31.99 14.39
C PRO A 187 1.88 31.64 15.80
N SER A 188 3.12 32.01 16.10
CA SER A 188 3.62 31.99 17.48
C SER A 188 3.16 33.28 18.16
N PRO A 189 2.63 33.23 19.39
CA PRO A 189 2.33 34.44 20.17
C PRO A 189 3.53 35.40 20.33
N THR A 190 4.76 34.92 20.09
CA THR A 190 6.03 35.63 20.30
C THR A 190 6.76 36.03 19.01
N GLY A 191 6.17 35.81 17.82
CA GLY A 191 6.74 36.22 16.52
C GLY A 191 8.06 35.55 16.09
N ARG A 192 8.51 34.46 16.72
CA ARG A 192 9.76 33.75 16.36
C ARG A 192 9.45 32.37 15.78
N THR A 193 9.44 32.27 14.45
CA THR A 193 9.25 31.01 13.73
C THR A 193 10.56 30.52 13.11
N ARG A 194 11.31 29.68 13.86
CA ARG A 194 12.31 28.78 13.25
C ARG A 194 12.40 27.49 14.06
N GLY A 195 11.93 26.39 13.48
CA GLY A 195 12.23 25.03 13.93
C GLY A 195 11.11 24.02 13.66
N PRO A 196 11.43 22.77 13.27
CA PRO A 196 10.48 21.66 13.28
C PRO A 196 9.96 21.43 14.70
N PHE A 197 8.74 20.91 14.81
CA PHE A 197 8.00 20.71 16.04
C PHE A 197 8.75 19.77 16.99
N ILE A 198 9.54 20.31 17.93
CA ILE A 198 10.01 19.57 19.11
C ILE A 198 8.89 19.70 20.14
N ALA A 199 7.99 18.71 20.16
CA ALA A 199 7.05 18.54 21.25
C ALA A 199 7.86 18.22 22.51
N THR A 200 7.89 19.16 23.45
CA THR A 200 8.56 19.04 24.75
C THR A 200 7.92 17.99 25.63
#